data_AF-A0A099JPY7-F1
#
_entry.id   AF-A0A099JPY7-F1
#
_cell.length_a   1.000
_cell.length_b   1.000
_cell.length_c   1.000
_cell.angle_alpha   90.00
_cell.angle_beta   90.00
_cell.angle_gamma   90.00
#
_symmetry.space_group_name_H-M   'P 1'
#
loop_
_entity.id
_entity.type
_entity.pdbx_description
1 polymer ?
#
loop_
_entity_poly.entity_id
_entity_poly.type
_entity_poly.pdbx_seq_one_letter_code
_entity_poly.pdbx_strand_id
1 'polypeptide(L)'
;MRKQPVPVEVENYFDDLLPAARAVLYPVIDAVRDAMPPGYELGMHFGMPGWVIPLTRYPKTYNGQPLAYVSLAAQKNYHSLYLMGLYSNPARDAAFRAEWAATGRALNMGKSCLRFRSLADVDLDIIARTVAGTSVHDYLGEYERIKHPS
;
A
#
# COMPACT_ATOMS: atom_id res chain seq x y z
N MET A 1 -10.87 -16.99 -4.80
CA MET A 1 -10.29 -16.03 -5.77
C MET A 1 -8.86 -16.44 -6.06
N ARG A 2 -8.40 -16.39 -7.32
CA ARG A 2 -6.97 -16.56 -7.62
C ARG A 2 -6.22 -15.31 -7.18
N LYS A 3 -5.09 -15.49 -6.48
CA LYS A 3 -4.17 -14.39 -6.16
C LYS A 3 -3.70 -13.75 -7.46
N GLN A 4 -3.57 -12.42 -7.48
CA GLN A 4 -2.98 -11.74 -8.63
C GLN A 4 -1.55 -12.28 -8.85
N PRO A 5 -1.14 -12.62 -10.09
CA PRO A 5 0.25 -12.97 -10.35
C PRO A 5 1.17 -11.77 -10.06
N VAL A 6 2.40 -12.04 -9.64
CA VAL A 6 3.43 -10.99 -9.52
C VAL A 6 4.01 -10.72 -10.92
N PRO A 7 3.98 -9.47 -11.41
CA PRO A 7 4.59 -9.11 -12.68
C PRO A 7 6.12 -9.27 -12.66
N VAL A 8 6.73 -9.56 -13.81
CA VAL A 8 8.19 -9.79 -13.90
C VAL A 8 9.00 -8.57 -13.50
N GLU A 9 8.51 -7.37 -13.80
CA GLU A 9 9.15 -6.11 -13.43
C GLU A 9 9.14 -5.88 -11.91
N VAL A 10 8.15 -6.44 -11.20
CA VAL A 10 8.13 -6.41 -9.73
C VAL A 10 9.11 -7.44 -9.18
N GLU A 11 9.16 -8.65 -9.72
CA GLU A 11 10.17 -9.65 -9.33
C GLU A 11 11.59 -9.11 -9.53
N ASN A 12 11.87 -8.49 -10.69
CA ASN A 12 13.17 -7.87 -10.98
C ASN A 12 13.54 -6.80 -9.94
N TYR A 13 12.56 -5.98 -9.50
CA TYR A 13 12.80 -5.00 -8.43
C TYR A 13 13.28 -5.67 -7.15
N PHE A 14 12.70 -6.82 -6.77
CA PHE A 14 13.12 -7.56 -5.58
C PHE A 14 14.47 -8.24 -5.77
N ASP A 15 14.75 -8.79 -6.94
CA ASP A 15 16.03 -9.44 -7.25
C ASP A 15 17.22 -8.50 -7.15
N ASP A 16 17.03 -7.22 -7.49
CA ASP A 16 18.03 -6.16 -7.33
C ASP A 16 18.29 -5.77 -5.85
N LEU A 17 17.46 -6.24 -4.91
CA LEU A 17 17.63 -5.94 -3.49
C LEU A 17 18.63 -6.87 -2.81
N LEU A 18 19.33 -6.31 -1.82
CA LEU A 18 20.14 -7.07 -0.89
C LEU A 18 19.30 -8.20 -0.24
N PRO A 19 19.87 -9.40 -0.01
CA PRO A 19 19.13 -10.53 0.57
C PRO A 19 18.41 -10.19 1.88
N ALA A 20 19.01 -9.37 2.75
CA ALA A 20 18.39 -8.93 4.00
C ALA A 20 17.14 -8.06 3.78
N ALA A 21 17.15 -7.19 2.77
CA ALA A 21 15.98 -6.38 2.42
C ALA A 21 14.87 -7.24 1.81
N ARG A 22 15.20 -8.20 0.93
CA ARG A 22 14.24 -9.17 0.38
C ARG A 22 13.54 -9.96 1.48
N ALA A 23 14.29 -10.48 2.45
CA ALA A 23 13.74 -11.25 3.56
C ALA A 23 12.71 -10.46 4.39
N VAL A 24 12.82 -9.13 4.43
CA VAL A 24 11.86 -8.25 5.10
C VAL A 24 10.69 -7.86 4.18
N LEU A 25 10.93 -7.61 2.90
CA LEU A 25 9.92 -7.05 2.01
C LEU A 25 9.00 -8.11 1.39
N TYR A 26 9.46 -9.34 1.15
CA TYR A 26 8.64 -10.39 0.55
C TYR A 26 7.39 -10.70 1.39
N PRO A 27 7.48 -10.90 2.73
CA PRO A 27 6.28 -11.15 3.52
C PRO A 27 5.31 -9.97 3.54
N VAL A 28 5.81 -8.73 3.41
CA VAL A 28 4.97 -7.53 3.34
C VAL A 28 4.22 -7.47 2.01
N ILE A 29 4.91 -7.63 0.88
CA ILE A 29 4.24 -7.59 -0.45
C ILE A 29 3.26 -8.75 -0.61
N ASP A 30 3.57 -9.94 -0.06
CA ASP A 30 2.68 -11.09 -0.06
C ASP A 30 1.42 -10.83 0.76
N ALA A 31 1.55 -10.30 1.98
CA ALA A 31 0.40 -9.96 2.82
C ALA A 31 -0.52 -8.93 2.15
N VAL A 32 0.07 -7.89 1.54
CA VAL A 32 -0.69 -6.88 0.80
C VAL A 32 -1.38 -7.48 -0.42
N ARG A 33 -0.67 -8.31 -1.20
CA ARG A 33 -1.21 -8.97 -2.41
C ARG A 33 -2.39 -9.88 -2.07
N ASP A 34 -2.27 -10.64 -0.99
CA ASP A 34 -3.28 -11.60 -0.55
C ASP A 34 -4.54 -10.91 -0.02
N ALA A 35 -4.37 -9.73 0.59
CA ALA A 35 -5.47 -8.91 1.10
C ALA A 35 -6.10 -8.00 0.04
N MET A 36 -5.46 -7.81 -1.11
CA MET A 36 -5.83 -6.77 -2.06
C MET A 36 -7.22 -7.01 -2.67
N PRO A 37 -8.16 -6.05 -2.57
CA PRO A 37 -9.45 -6.13 -3.25
C PRO A 37 -9.31 -6.19 -4.79
N PRO A 38 -10.26 -6.80 -5.50
CA PRO A 38 -10.19 -6.89 -6.95
C PRO A 38 -10.31 -5.50 -7.61
N GLY A 39 -9.62 -5.33 -8.73
CA GLY A 39 -9.65 -4.11 -9.54
C GLY A 39 -8.49 -3.15 -9.30
N TYR A 40 -7.69 -3.38 -8.27
CA TYR A 40 -6.35 -2.84 -8.17
C TYR A 40 -5.38 -3.71 -8.99
N GLU A 41 -4.35 -3.10 -9.56
CA GLU A 41 -3.32 -3.79 -10.33
C GLU A 41 -1.95 -3.55 -9.71
N LEU A 42 -1.27 -4.64 -9.30
CA LEU A 42 0.16 -4.63 -8.98
C LEU A 42 1.00 -4.35 -10.23
N GLY A 43 1.96 -3.45 -10.11
CA GLY A 43 3.00 -3.18 -11.10
C GLY A 43 4.10 -2.27 -10.55
N MET A 44 5.01 -1.84 -11.42
CA MET A 44 6.00 -0.81 -11.09
C MET A 44 5.43 0.59 -11.36
N HIS A 45 5.29 1.39 -10.30
CA HIS A 45 4.74 2.74 -10.35
C HIS A 45 5.64 3.69 -9.56
N PHE A 46 5.92 4.87 -10.13
CA PHE A 46 6.76 5.88 -9.47
C PHE A 46 8.12 5.32 -8.99
N GLY A 47 8.67 4.33 -9.70
CA GLY A 47 9.95 3.68 -9.36
C GLY A 47 9.89 2.59 -8.29
N MET A 48 8.70 2.14 -7.88
CA MET A 48 8.54 1.11 -6.84
C MET A 48 7.33 0.19 -7.10
N PRO A 49 7.32 -1.03 -6.54
CA PRO A 49 6.15 -1.90 -6.58
C PRO A 49 4.95 -1.26 -5.89
N GLY A 50 3.77 -1.39 -6.47
CA GLY A 50 2.55 -0.94 -5.84
C GLY A 50 1.29 -1.31 -6.60
N TRP A 51 0.16 -1.11 -5.92
CA TRP A 51 -1.18 -1.29 -6.44
C TRP A 51 -1.81 0.05 -6.79
N VAL A 52 -2.31 0.12 -8.02
CA VAL A 52 -2.98 1.30 -8.54
C VAL A 52 -4.37 0.96 -9.05
N ILE A 53 -5.21 1.97 -9.19
CA ILE A 53 -6.36 1.91 -10.10
C ILE A 53 -5.83 2.32 -11.49
N PRO A 54 -5.89 1.42 -12.50
CA PRO A 54 -5.34 1.70 -13.81
C PRO A 54 -6.16 2.76 -14.56
N LEU A 55 -5.52 3.49 -15.47
CA LEU A 55 -6.19 4.52 -16.27
C LEU A 55 -7.28 3.95 -17.20
N THR A 56 -7.16 2.69 -17.61
CA THR A 56 -8.20 1.95 -18.35
C THR A 56 -9.51 1.85 -17.57
N ARG A 57 -9.43 1.86 -16.23
CA ARG A 57 -10.59 1.87 -15.33
C ARG A 57 -10.99 3.28 -14.92
N TYR A 58 -10.02 4.15 -14.62
CA TYR A 58 -10.29 5.52 -14.21
C TYR A 58 -9.30 6.50 -14.86
N PRO A 59 -9.64 7.10 -16.02
CA PRO A 59 -8.72 7.95 -16.77
C PRO A 59 -8.61 9.39 -16.23
N LYS A 60 -9.53 9.82 -15.36
CA LYS A 60 -9.68 11.22 -14.92
C LYS A 60 -8.87 11.51 -13.64
N THR A 61 -7.56 11.28 -13.68
CA THR A 61 -6.67 11.63 -12.57
C THR A 61 -6.02 12.99 -12.77
N TYR A 62 -5.63 13.64 -11.67
CA TYR A 62 -5.12 15.02 -11.68
C TYR A 62 -3.81 15.24 -12.44
N ASN A 63 -3.03 14.17 -12.62
CA ASN A 63 -1.70 14.19 -13.24
C ASN A 63 -1.60 13.20 -14.41
N GLY A 64 -2.73 12.63 -14.85
CA GLY A 64 -2.77 11.62 -15.91
C GLY A 64 -2.02 10.32 -15.57
N GLN A 65 -1.70 10.06 -14.30
CA GLN A 65 -1.09 8.81 -13.85
C GLN A 65 -2.14 7.91 -13.16
N PRO A 66 -1.95 6.58 -13.13
CA PRO A 66 -2.79 5.68 -12.34
C PRO A 66 -2.88 6.12 -10.87
N LEU A 67 -4.04 5.90 -10.24
CA LEU A 67 -4.26 6.33 -8.86
C LEU A 67 -3.67 5.31 -7.87
N ALA A 68 -2.57 5.69 -7.21
CA ALA A 68 -1.90 4.83 -6.24
C ALA A 68 -2.76 4.57 -5.00
N TYR A 69 -2.81 3.31 -4.58
CA TYR A 69 -3.49 2.86 -3.36
C TYR A 69 -2.49 2.37 -2.31
N VAL A 70 -1.64 1.41 -2.68
CA VAL A 70 -0.57 0.90 -1.81
C VAL A 70 0.74 0.86 -2.58
N SER A 71 1.85 1.25 -1.97
CA SER A 71 3.18 1.10 -2.59
C SER A 71 4.21 0.68 -1.56
N LEU A 72 5.21 -0.08 -1.99
CA LEU A 72 6.25 -0.64 -1.12
C LEU A 72 7.62 -0.23 -1.65
N ALA A 73 8.39 0.50 -0.85
CA ALA A 73 9.71 0.98 -1.23
C ALA A 73 10.80 0.44 -0.31
N ALA A 74 11.88 -0.06 -0.91
CA ALA A 74 13.16 -0.25 -0.25
C ALA A 74 13.95 1.06 -0.23
N GLN A 75 14.29 1.56 0.96
CA GLN A 75 15.23 2.67 1.15
C GLN A 75 16.53 2.12 1.75
N LYS A 76 17.60 2.92 1.68
CA LYS A 76 18.93 2.51 2.17
C LYS A 76 18.95 2.06 3.65
N ASN A 77 18.14 2.69 4.50
CA ASN A 77 18.18 2.50 5.95
C ASN A 77 16.87 1.94 6.55
N TYR A 78 15.79 1.95 5.78
CA TYR A 78 14.45 1.53 6.20
C TYR A 78 13.63 1.15 4.98
N HIS A 79 12.45 0.62 5.20
CA HIS A 79 11.46 0.31 4.20
C HIS A 79 10.22 1.15 4.45
N SER A 80 9.48 1.46 3.39
CA SER A 80 8.27 2.28 3.47
C SER A 80 7.10 1.57 2.80
N LEU A 81 6.02 1.39 3.55
CA LEU A 81 4.73 1.00 3.02
C LEU A 81 3.84 2.25 2.99
N TYR A 82 3.46 2.66 1.80
CA TYR A 82 2.55 3.78 1.58
C TYR A 82 1.12 3.24 1.54
N LEU A 83 0.29 3.68 2.49
CA LEU A 83 -1.12 3.30 2.63
C LEU A 83 -1.99 4.52 2.28
N MET A 84 -2.18 4.77 0.98
CA MET A 84 -2.80 6.02 0.51
C MET A 84 -4.27 6.16 0.93
N GLY A 85 -4.97 5.04 1.13
CA GLY A 85 -6.35 5.04 1.68
C GLY A 85 -6.46 5.60 3.10
N LEU A 86 -5.38 5.63 3.88
CA LEU A 86 -5.37 6.29 5.19
C LEU A 86 -5.21 7.80 5.04
N TYR A 87 -4.44 8.25 4.05
CA TYR A 87 -4.25 9.69 3.79
C TYR A 87 -5.55 10.38 3.36
N SER A 88 -6.37 9.70 2.54
CA SER A 88 -7.64 10.25 2.03
C SER A 88 -8.79 10.17 3.04
N ASN A 89 -8.64 9.43 4.14
CA ASN A 89 -9.73 9.16 5.06
C ASN A 89 -9.27 9.25 6.53
N PRO A 90 -9.45 10.42 7.18
CA PRO A 90 -9.04 10.64 8.57
C PRO A 90 -9.64 9.66 9.58
N ALA A 91 -10.86 9.17 9.33
CA ALA A 91 -11.51 8.20 10.22
C ALA A 91 -10.83 6.82 10.14
N ARG A 92 -10.41 6.39 8.92
CA ARG A 92 -9.62 5.17 8.76
C ARG A 92 -8.22 5.30 9.34
N ASP A 93 -7.55 6.44 9.15
CA ASP A 93 -6.25 6.70 9.79
C ASP A 93 -6.35 6.64 11.32
N ALA A 94 -7.38 7.24 11.91
CA ALA A 94 -7.60 7.18 13.35
C ALA A 94 -7.84 5.74 13.85
N ALA A 95 -8.67 4.96 13.15
CA ALA A 95 -8.93 3.56 13.49
C ALA A 95 -7.66 2.70 13.38
N PHE A 96 -6.88 2.87 12.32
CA PHE A 96 -5.60 2.19 12.12
C PHE A 96 -4.62 2.49 13.27
N ARG A 97 -4.47 3.77 13.64
CA ARG A 97 -3.57 4.18 14.73
C ARG A 97 -4.03 3.62 16.08
N ALA A 98 -5.33 3.58 16.34
CA ALA A 98 -5.88 3.01 17.57
C ALA A 98 -5.63 1.50 17.66
N GLU A 99 -5.87 0.76 16.57
CA GLU A 99 -5.60 -0.68 16.48
C GLU A 99 -4.10 -0.97 16.64
N TRP A 100 -3.24 -0.18 16.01
CA TRP A 100 -1.79 -0.31 16.17
C TRP A 100 -1.35 -0.07 17.60
N ALA A 101 -1.85 0.97 18.26
CA ALA A 101 -1.52 1.27 19.65
C ALA A 101 -1.90 0.13 20.61
N ALA A 102 -3.02 -0.56 20.34
CA ALA A 102 -3.45 -1.71 21.14
C ALA A 102 -2.48 -2.91 21.08
N THR A 103 -1.62 -2.99 20.07
CA THR A 103 -0.56 -4.02 19.99
C THR A 103 0.62 -3.77 20.91
N GLY A 104 0.77 -2.54 21.43
CA GLY A 104 1.97 -2.09 22.14
C GLY A 104 3.19 -1.85 21.26
N ARG A 105 3.11 -2.07 19.94
CA ARG A 105 4.20 -1.79 18.99
C ARG A 105 4.34 -0.29 18.76
N ALA A 106 5.57 0.19 18.63
CA ALA A 106 5.83 1.55 18.22
C ALA A 106 5.35 1.77 16.77
N LEU A 107 4.59 2.84 16.54
CA LEU A 107 4.15 3.24 15.20
C LEU A 107 5.08 4.33 14.65
N ASN A 108 5.95 3.97 13.71
CA ASN A 108 6.76 4.94 12.98
C ASN A 108 6.10 5.28 11.64
N MET A 109 5.27 6.31 11.62
CA MET A 109 4.45 6.64 10.45
C MET A 109 4.35 8.14 10.20
N GLY A 110 4.46 8.54 8.94
CA GLY A 110 4.05 9.86 8.47
C GLY A 110 2.52 9.95 8.26
N LYS A 111 2.07 10.71 7.27
CA LYS A 111 0.64 10.80 6.93
C LYS A 111 0.07 9.48 6.37
N SER A 112 0.81 8.80 5.50
CA SER A 112 0.47 7.47 4.96
C SER A 112 1.65 6.51 4.86
N CYS A 113 2.85 6.98 5.23
CA CYS A 113 4.09 6.23 5.04
C CYS A 113 4.47 5.55 6.35
N LEU A 114 4.16 4.26 6.47
CA LEU A 114 4.63 3.40 7.55
C LEU A 114 6.09 3.02 7.26
N ARG A 115 6.99 3.35 8.20
CA ARG A 115 8.43 3.10 8.08
C ARG A 115 8.82 1.98 9.02
N PHE A 116 9.56 1.01 8.50
CA PHE A 116 10.01 -0.17 9.25
C PHE A 116 11.40 -0.60 8.80
N ARG A 117 12.14 -1.34 9.63
CA ARG A 117 13.46 -1.88 9.27
C ARG A 117 13.47 -3.40 9.23
N SER A 118 12.60 -4.01 10.02
CA SER A 118 12.44 -5.46 10.13
C SER A 118 10.96 -5.84 10.13
N LEU A 119 10.67 -7.13 9.94
CA LEU A 119 9.31 -7.64 10.06
C LEU A 119 8.72 -7.50 11.46
N ALA A 120 9.56 -7.46 12.51
CA ALA A 120 9.08 -7.26 13.88
C ALA A 120 8.47 -5.85 14.08
N ASP A 121 8.83 -4.89 13.23
CA ASP A 121 8.28 -3.53 13.26
C ASP A 121 6.90 -3.43 12.59
N VAL A 122 6.42 -4.50 11.94
CA VAL A 122 5.18 -4.49 11.15
C VAL A 122 4.20 -5.53 11.69
N ASP A 123 2.96 -5.11 11.92
CA ASP A 123 1.86 -6.02 12.18
C ASP A 123 1.15 -6.37 10.86
N LEU A 124 1.51 -7.50 10.25
CA LEU A 124 1.00 -7.89 8.92
C LEU A 124 -0.51 -8.10 8.91
N ASP A 125 -1.12 -8.49 10.04
CA ASP A 125 -2.55 -8.72 10.13
C ASP A 125 -3.33 -7.40 10.10
N ILE A 126 -2.83 -6.37 10.81
CA ILE A 126 -3.40 -5.01 10.71
C ILE A 126 -3.24 -4.47 9.29
N ILE A 127 -2.08 -4.66 8.65
CA ILE A 127 -1.86 -4.25 7.26
C ILE A 127 -2.86 -4.93 6.33
N ALA A 128 -3.02 -6.25 6.43
CA ALA A 128 -3.95 -7.01 5.60
C ALA A 128 -5.39 -6.52 5.78
N ARG A 129 -5.87 -6.34 7.02
CA ARG A 129 -7.23 -5.80 7.28
C ARG A 129 -7.41 -4.39 6.72
N THR A 130 -6.43 -3.53 6.90
CA THR A 130 -6.45 -2.16 6.40
C THR A 130 -6.55 -2.11 4.88
N VAL A 131 -5.75 -2.92 4.20
CA VAL A 131 -5.73 -3.03 2.74
C VAL A 131 -7.04 -3.60 2.20
N ALA A 132 -7.57 -4.66 2.82
CA ALA A 132 -8.80 -5.30 2.41
C ALA A 132 -10.05 -4.43 2.62
N GLY A 133 -10.00 -3.50 3.59
CA GLY A 133 -11.13 -2.66 3.99
C GLY A 133 -11.49 -1.52 3.04
N THR A 134 -10.79 -1.35 1.92
CA THR A 134 -11.07 -0.29 0.95
C THR A 134 -11.21 -0.87 -0.45
N SER A 135 -12.43 -0.93 -0.97
CA SER A 135 -12.66 -1.31 -2.37
C SER A 135 -12.23 -0.20 -3.32
N VAL A 136 -11.99 -0.55 -4.59
CA VAL A 136 -11.74 0.44 -5.67
C VAL A 136 -12.85 1.49 -5.74
N HIS A 137 -14.11 1.07 -5.55
CA HIS A 137 -15.26 1.97 -5.56
C HIS A 137 -15.19 2.98 -4.42
N ASP A 138 -14.93 2.53 -3.19
CA ASP A 138 -14.85 3.40 -2.03
C ASP A 138 -13.69 4.38 -2.13
N TYR A 139 -12.54 3.90 -2.63
CA TYR A 139 -11.36 4.74 -2.81
C TYR A 139 -11.57 5.82 -3.88
N LEU A 140 -12.23 5.48 -5.00
CA LEU A 140 -12.60 6.48 -6.01
C LEU A 140 -13.61 7.49 -5.46
N GLY A 141 -14.61 7.04 -4.71
CA GLY A 141 -15.57 7.94 -4.07
C GLY A 141 -14.91 8.91 -3.09
N GLU A 142 -13.89 8.46 -2.34
CA GLU A 142 -13.06 9.35 -1.51
C GLU A 142 -12.26 10.35 -2.36
N TYR A 143 -11.61 9.86 -3.41
CA TYR A 143 -10.81 10.68 -4.32
C TYR A 143 -11.63 11.79 -4.97
N GLU A 144 -12.82 11.48 -5.47
CA GLU A 144 -13.73 12.41 -6.14
C GLU A 144 -14.26 13.48 -5.17
N ARG A 145 -14.61 13.09 -3.93
CA ARG A 145 -15.02 14.05 -2.88
C ARG A 145 -13.94 15.07 -2.54
N ILE A 146 -12.68 14.64 -2.48
CA ILE A 146 -11.55 15.56 -2.21
C ILE A 146 -11.31 16.51 -3.38
N LYS A 147 -11.53 16.04 -4.62
CA LYS A 147 -11.39 16.86 -5.84
C LYS A 147 -12.52 17.87 -6.01
N HIS A 148 -13.72 17.53 -5.58
CA HIS A 148 -14.92 18.36 -5.66
C HIS A 148 -15.54 18.52 -4.27
N PRO A 149 -14.92 19.32 -3.39
CA PRO A 149 -15.55 19.63 -2.11
C PRO A 149 -16.91 20.30 -2.39
N SER A 150 -17.98 19.68 -1.88
CA SER A 150 -19.34 20.21 -1.96
C SER A 150 -19.49 21.53 -1.20
#